data_AF-A0A6S7JD71-F1
#
_entry.id   AF-A0A6S7JD71-F1
#
_cell.length_a   1.000
_cell.length_b   1.000
_cell.length_c   1.000
_cell.angle_alpha   90.00
_cell.angle_beta   90.00
_cell.angle_gamma   90.00
#
_symmetry.space_group_name_H-M   'P 1'
#
loop_
_entity.id
_entity.type
_entity.pdbx_description
1 polymer ?
#
loop_
_entity_poly.entity_id
_entity_poly.type
_entity_poly.pdbx_seq_one_letter_code
_entity_poly.pdbx_strand_id
1 'polypeptide(L)'
;MPPEHQNELQRWENETQSWLHPRKVLWDSPLLYRPPSWKGCIKMKYNKNVSSSRRKSRKAHFTAPSSVRRKLMSAPLCKDLRQKYNVRSLPIRKDDEVQVTRGHHKGQQVGKVIQTYRKKWVIHIERIQRDKANGATVSVGIHPSKVEIVKLKLDKDRKAILERKDRKRLTEKGKGKHTEEDVAMATAD
;
A
#
# COMPACT_ATOMS: atom_id res chain seq x y z
N MET A 1 -63.70 -40.70 -29.57
CA MET A 1 -62.98 -39.41 -29.73
C MET A 1 -63.47 -38.51 -28.60
N PRO A 2 -62.63 -38.23 -27.59
CA PRO A 2 -61.54 -37.25 -27.73
C PRO A 2 -60.15 -37.89 -27.82
N PRO A 3 -59.27 -37.39 -28.71
CA PRO A 3 -57.95 -37.95 -28.97
C PRO A 3 -56.85 -37.19 -28.21
N GLU A 4 -56.62 -37.53 -26.93
CA GLU A 4 -55.48 -36.95 -26.17
C GLU A 4 -54.66 -37.98 -25.39
N HIS A 5 -54.94 -39.28 -25.53
CA HIS A 5 -54.26 -40.33 -24.75
C HIS A 5 -53.27 -41.19 -25.56
N GLN A 6 -52.81 -40.70 -26.71
CA GLN A 6 -51.77 -41.35 -27.53
C GLN A 6 -50.50 -40.50 -27.71
N ASN A 7 -50.54 -39.20 -27.38
CA ASN A 7 -49.38 -38.30 -27.53
C ASN A 7 -48.49 -38.21 -26.26
N GLU A 8 -48.92 -38.71 -25.11
CA GLU A 8 -48.09 -38.71 -23.90
C GLU A 8 -47.18 -39.96 -23.80
N LEU A 9 -47.58 -41.09 -24.39
CA LEU A 9 -46.75 -42.30 -24.41
C LEU A 9 -45.60 -42.22 -25.42
N GLN A 10 -45.77 -41.50 -26.54
CA GLN A 10 -44.68 -41.22 -27.48
C GLN A 10 -43.68 -40.17 -26.97
N ARG A 11 -44.05 -39.38 -25.96
CA ARG A 11 -43.14 -38.41 -25.32
C ARG A 11 -42.25 -39.08 -24.26
N TRP A 12 -42.75 -40.13 -23.61
CA TRP A 12 -42.01 -40.92 -22.62
C TRP A 12 -41.06 -41.96 -23.23
N GLU A 13 -41.41 -42.55 -24.38
CA GLU A 13 -40.52 -43.46 -25.11
C GLU A 13 -39.31 -42.74 -25.75
N ASN A 14 -39.44 -41.44 -26.08
CA ASN A 14 -38.35 -40.65 -26.66
C ASN A 14 -37.40 -40.01 -25.63
N GLU A 15 -37.78 -39.94 -24.34
CA GLU A 15 -36.89 -39.46 -23.27
C GLU A 15 -36.03 -40.58 -22.65
N THR A 16 -36.37 -41.85 -22.91
CA THR A 16 -35.63 -43.02 -22.38
C THR A 16 -34.62 -43.63 -23.37
N GLN A 17 -34.49 -43.08 -24.58
CA GLN A 17 -33.49 -43.46 -25.60
C GLN A 17 -32.37 -42.42 -25.83
N SER A 18 -32.07 -41.56 -24.84
CA SER A 18 -30.89 -40.67 -24.88
C SER A 18 -29.76 -41.04 -23.92
N TRP A 19 -29.92 -42.13 -23.17
CA TRP A 19 -28.92 -42.66 -22.25
C TRP A 19 -28.67 -44.12 -22.56
N LEU A 20 -27.70 -44.40 -23.44
CA LEU A 20 -26.87 -45.61 -23.50
C LEU A 20 -26.02 -45.57 -24.78
N HIS A 21 -24.96 -44.77 -24.76
CA HIS A 21 -23.77 -45.03 -25.58
C HIS A 21 -22.53 -44.82 -24.70
N PRO A 22 -21.67 -45.85 -24.54
CA PRO A 22 -20.53 -45.81 -23.65
C PRO A 22 -19.40 -45.00 -24.28
N ARG A 23 -19.10 -43.81 -23.72
CA ARG A 23 -17.86 -43.10 -24.04
C ARG A 23 -16.70 -43.86 -23.40
N LYS A 24 -15.98 -44.61 -24.24
CA LYS A 24 -14.68 -45.23 -23.95
C LYS A 24 -13.79 -44.25 -23.18
N VAL A 25 -13.44 -44.66 -21.98
CA VAL A 25 -12.29 -44.18 -21.22
C VAL A 25 -11.02 -44.59 -21.98
N LEU A 26 -10.39 -43.62 -22.64
CA LEU A 26 -9.03 -43.76 -23.15
C LEU A 26 -8.07 -43.24 -22.07
N TRP A 27 -7.52 -44.15 -21.27
CA TRP A 27 -6.30 -43.90 -20.51
C TRP A 27 -5.11 -43.92 -21.49
N ASP A 28 -4.06 -43.17 -21.14
CA ASP A 28 -2.77 -43.00 -21.82
C ASP A 28 -2.64 -41.83 -22.79
N SER A 29 -2.37 -40.65 -22.21
CA SER A 29 -1.44 -39.67 -22.81
C SER A 29 -0.76 -38.85 -21.70
N PRO A 30 0.50 -39.15 -21.36
CA PRO A 30 1.29 -38.37 -20.42
C PRO A 30 1.87 -37.15 -21.16
N LEU A 31 1.04 -36.12 -21.37
CA LEU A 31 1.53 -34.85 -21.90
C LEU A 31 1.27 -33.73 -20.89
N LEU A 32 2.31 -33.53 -20.08
CA LEU A 32 2.69 -32.26 -19.45
C LEU A 32 1.64 -31.66 -18.50
N TYR A 33 1.63 -32.19 -17.27
CA TYR A 33 1.41 -31.32 -16.11
C TYR A 33 2.53 -30.26 -16.12
N ARG A 34 2.29 -29.13 -16.79
CA ARG A 34 3.16 -27.97 -16.71
C ARG A 34 2.91 -27.39 -15.31
N PRO A 35 3.83 -27.55 -14.34
CA PRO A 35 3.62 -26.95 -13.03
C PRO A 35 3.40 -25.45 -13.23
N PRO A 36 2.53 -24.81 -12.43
CA PRO A 36 2.46 -23.35 -12.42
C PRO A 36 3.88 -22.87 -12.15
N SER A 37 4.53 -22.29 -13.17
CA SER A 37 5.82 -21.63 -13.00
C SER A 37 5.57 -20.32 -12.27
N TRP A 38 5.15 -20.43 -11.01
CA TRP A 38 5.27 -19.35 -10.04
C TRP A 38 6.74 -19.26 -9.63
N LYS A 39 7.62 -18.99 -10.61
CA LYS A 39 8.90 -18.34 -10.36
C LYS A 39 8.67 -16.84 -10.25
N GLY A 40 7.69 -16.44 -9.44
CA GLY A 40 7.78 -15.19 -8.72
C GLY A 40 8.87 -15.40 -7.69
N CYS A 41 10.13 -15.15 -8.06
CA CYS A 41 11.24 -15.09 -7.11
C CYS A 41 10.83 -14.10 -6.01
N ILE A 42 10.41 -14.63 -4.85
CA ILE A 42 10.14 -13.82 -3.66
C ILE A 42 11.49 -13.19 -3.36
N LYS A 43 11.60 -11.88 -3.62
CA LYS A 43 12.85 -11.13 -3.46
C LYS A 43 13.22 -11.18 -1.96
N MET A 44 14.06 -12.14 -1.60
CA MET A 44 14.47 -12.36 -0.22
C MET A 44 15.39 -11.23 0.23
N LYS A 45 15.28 -10.84 1.48
CA LYS A 45 16.15 -9.80 2.04
C LYS A 45 17.55 -10.37 2.26
N TYR A 46 18.52 -9.94 1.45
CA TYR A 46 19.91 -10.45 1.49
C TYR A 46 20.78 -9.86 2.62
N ASN A 47 20.48 -8.65 3.09
CA ASN A 47 21.31 -7.99 4.11
C ASN A 47 21.14 -8.65 5.49
N LYS A 48 22.21 -9.29 5.98
CA LYS A 48 22.30 -9.99 7.27
C LYS A 48 22.12 -9.07 8.49
N ASN A 49 22.49 -7.79 8.37
CA ASN A 49 22.41 -6.82 9.47
C ASN A 49 20.98 -6.37 9.78
N VAL A 50 20.07 -6.53 8.82
CA VAL A 50 18.65 -6.20 9.01
C VAL A 50 17.94 -7.47 9.47
N SER A 51 17.25 -7.43 10.60
CA SER A 51 16.45 -8.58 11.07
C SER A 51 15.11 -8.68 10.34
N SER A 52 14.65 -9.88 9.99
CA SER A 52 13.29 -10.16 9.50
C SER A 52 12.34 -10.59 10.63
N SER A 53 12.87 -10.83 11.84
CA SER A 53 12.08 -11.26 12.98
C SER A 53 10.98 -10.24 13.33
N ARG A 54 9.74 -10.73 13.35
CA ARG A 54 8.54 -9.96 13.74
C ARG A 54 8.67 -9.33 15.13
N ARG A 55 9.25 -10.07 16.09
CA ARG A 55 9.43 -9.60 17.48
C ARG A 55 10.35 -8.38 17.53
N LYS A 56 11.51 -8.45 16.86
CA LYS A 56 12.49 -7.35 16.79
C LYS A 56 11.90 -6.11 16.10
N SER A 57 11.22 -6.30 14.96
CA SER A 57 10.58 -5.20 14.22
C SER A 57 9.50 -4.48 15.03
N ARG A 58 8.60 -5.22 15.70
CA ARG A 58 7.56 -4.64 16.56
C ARG A 58 8.16 -3.88 17.74
N LYS A 59 9.16 -4.45 18.43
CA LYS A 59 9.85 -3.79 19.54
C LYS A 59 10.43 -2.45 19.08
N ALA A 60 11.20 -2.45 17.98
CA ALA A 60 11.79 -1.24 17.41
C ALA A 60 10.76 -0.16 17.05
N HIS A 61 9.58 -0.55 16.53
CA HIS A 61 8.51 0.40 16.24
C HIS A 61 7.92 1.02 17.51
N PHE A 62 7.44 0.20 18.46
CA PHE A 62 6.72 0.70 19.62
C PHE A 62 7.63 1.46 20.60
N THR A 63 8.88 1.02 20.76
CA THR A 63 9.86 1.69 21.65
C THR A 63 10.69 2.76 20.95
N ALA A 64 10.34 3.15 19.72
CA ALA A 64 11.10 4.15 18.96
C ALA A 64 11.21 5.50 19.69
N PRO A 65 12.39 6.15 19.69
CA PRO A 65 12.55 7.50 20.22
C PRO A 65 11.88 8.56 19.33
N SER A 66 11.63 9.76 19.86
CA SER A 66 10.89 10.83 19.18
C SER A 66 11.44 11.20 17.80
N SER A 67 12.77 11.22 17.62
CA SER A 67 13.43 11.51 16.34
C SER A 67 13.10 10.47 15.26
N VAL A 68 13.01 9.20 15.64
CA VAL A 68 12.65 8.07 14.76
C VAL A 68 11.15 8.09 14.50
N ARG A 69 10.32 8.33 15.53
CA ARG A 69 8.86 8.48 15.37
C ARG A 69 8.50 9.58 14.37
N ARG A 70 9.23 10.70 14.37
CA ARG A 70 9.06 11.78 13.37
C ARG A 70 9.23 11.27 11.94
N LYS A 71 10.24 10.43 11.67
CA LYS A 71 10.47 9.88 10.32
C LYS A 71 9.39 8.87 9.93
N LEU A 72 8.98 8.03 10.88
CA LEU A 72 7.94 7.01 10.68
C LEU A 72 6.55 7.62 10.50
N MET A 73 6.24 8.71 11.21
CA MET A 73 5.02 9.51 11.05
C MET A 73 5.12 10.45 9.84
N SER A 74 5.35 9.86 8.67
CA SER A 74 5.30 10.55 7.39
C SER A 74 3.96 10.33 6.71
N ALA A 75 3.51 11.34 5.97
CA ALA A 75 2.28 11.30 5.17
C ALA A 75 2.62 11.50 3.68
N PRO A 76 1.85 10.88 2.77
CA PRO A 76 1.95 11.14 1.33
C PRO A 76 1.59 12.60 1.00
N LEU A 77 2.26 13.15 -0.01
CA LEU A 77 1.91 14.47 -0.59
C LEU A 77 0.85 14.31 -1.67
N CYS A 78 0.00 15.31 -1.93
CA CYS A 78 -0.91 15.31 -3.08
C CYS A 78 -0.16 15.30 -4.43
N LYS A 79 -0.86 15.00 -5.53
CA LYS A 79 -0.25 14.88 -6.86
C LYS A 79 0.48 16.17 -7.28
N ASP A 80 -0.10 17.32 -7.01
CA ASP A 80 0.47 18.63 -7.40
C ASP A 80 1.80 18.89 -6.67
N LEU A 81 1.83 18.65 -5.35
CA LEU A 81 3.05 18.76 -4.55
C LEU A 81 4.11 17.71 -4.95
N ARG A 82 3.68 16.51 -5.34
CA ARG A 82 4.60 15.47 -5.86
C ARG A 82 5.22 15.90 -7.19
N GLN A 83 4.50 16.56 -8.07
CA GLN A 83 5.06 17.06 -9.32
C GLN A 83 6.02 18.22 -9.07
N LYS A 84 5.62 19.17 -8.21
CA LYS A 84 6.43 20.35 -7.87
C LYS A 84 7.76 20.01 -7.21
N TYR A 85 7.76 19.14 -6.20
CA TYR A 85 8.95 18.83 -5.42
C TYR A 85 9.56 17.45 -5.71
N ASN A 86 8.89 16.62 -6.52
CA ASN A 86 9.32 15.28 -6.89
C ASN A 86 9.60 14.33 -5.70
N VAL A 87 8.98 14.60 -4.54
CA VAL A 87 9.04 13.78 -3.33
C VAL A 87 7.70 13.09 -3.10
N ARG A 88 7.72 11.81 -2.67
CA ARG A 88 6.48 11.04 -2.42
C ARG A 88 5.83 11.33 -1.07
N SER A 89 6.64 11.46 -0.01
CA SER A 89 6.16 11.62 1.37
C SER A 89 7.10 12.45 2.25
N LEU A 90 6.51 13.14 3.23
CA LEU A 90 7.21 13.96 4.22
C LEU A 90 6.73 13.71 5.64
N PRO A 91 7.60 13.90 6.65
CA PRO A 91 7.18 13.97 8.05
C PRO A 91 6.13 15.07 8.24
N ILE A 92 5.01 14.72 8.87
CA ILE A 92 3.94 15.68 9.13
C ILE A 92 4.32 16.68 10.23
N ARG A 93 3.90 17.94 10.09
CA ARG A 93 4.07 18.99 11.10
C ARG A 93 2.71 19.59 11.51
N LYS A 94 2.73 20.32 12.62
CA LYS A 94 1.68 21.29 12.94
C LYS A 94 1.56 22.30 11.81
N ASP A 95 0.34 22.79 11.58
CA ASP A 95 -0.03 23.76 10.56
C ASP A 95 0.09 23.28 9.09
N ASP A 96 0.42 22.00 8.83
CA ASP A 96 0.25 21.44 7.48
C ASP A 96 -1.27 21.29 7.19
N GLU A 97 -1.69 21.58 5.97
CA GLU A 97 -3.07 21.33 5.53
C GLU A 97 -3.18 19.93 4.95
N VAL A 98 -4.18 19.19 5.41
CA VAL A 98 -4.30 17.77 5.11
C VAL A 98 -5.72 17.33 4.81
N GLN A 99 -5.83 16.31 3.97
CA GLN A 99 -7.09 15.68 3.58
C GLN A 99 -7.09 14.21 4.00
N VAL A 100 -8.18 13.74 4.58
CA VAL A 100 -8.33 12.33 4.98
C VAL A 100 -8.74 11.49 3.77
N THR A 101 -7.96 10.44 3.49
CA THR A 101 -8.18 9.56 2.32
C THR A 101 -8.87 8.25 2.68
N ARG A 102 -8.73 7.77 3.92
CA ARG A 102 -9.26 6.48 4.40
C ARG A 102 -9.94 6.62 5.76
N GLY A 103 -10.98 5.81 5.99
CA GLY A 103 -11.72 5.75 7.25
C GLY A 103 -13.03 6.54 7.21
N HIS A 104 -13.69 6.66 8.38
CA HIS A 104 -15.00 7.27 8.51
C HIS A 104 -15.02 8.76 8.11
N HIS A 105 -13.96 9.50 8.43
CA HIS A 105 -13.83 10.93 8.12
C HIS A 105 -13.32 11.22 6.69
N LYS A 106 -13.42 10.25 5.77
CA LYS A 106 -13.08 10.46 4.36
C LYS A 106 -14.09 11.41 3.72
N GLY A 107 -13.61 12.33 2.88
CA GLY A 107 -14.47 13.29 2.17
C GLY A 107 -14.79 14.56 2.97
N GLN A 108 -14.40 14.62 4.24
CA GLN A 108 -14.37 15.89 4.95
C GLN A 108 -13.37 16.85 4.28
N GLN A 109 -13.67 18.15 4.38
CA GLN A 109 -12.84 19.22 3.82
C GLN A 109 -11.41 19.16 4.37
N VAL A 110 -10.49 19.77 3.62
CA VAL A 110 -9.09 19.93 4.03
C VAL A 110 -9.06 20.62 5.39
N GLY A 111 -8.38 20.00 6.35
CA GLY A 111 -8.23 20.50 7.71
C GLY A 111 -6.77 20.76 8.05
N LYS A 112 -6.51 21.74 8.91
CA LYS A 112 -5.16 22.02 9.40
C LYS A 112 -4.77 21.03 10.48
N VAL A 113 -3.51 20.60 10.51
CA VAL A 113 -3.00 19.78 11.63
C VAL A 113 -2.81 20.66 12.86
N ILE A 114 -3.61 20.43 13.90
CA ILE A 114 -3.49 21.14 15.19
C ILE A 114 -2.24 20.68 15.93
N GLN A 115 -2.12 19.36 16.12
CA GLN A 115 -1.03 18.78 16.88
C GLN A 115 -0.65 17.39 16.38
N THR A 116 0.63 17.05 16.52
CA THR A 116 1.18 15.72 16.20
C THR A 116 1.53 14.98 17.48
N TYR A 117 0.65 14.07 17.91
CA TYR A 117 0.83 13.30 19.13
C TYR A 117 1.72 12.07 18.86
N ARG A 118 3.03 12.27 18.89
CA ARG A 118 4.02 11.23 18.54
C ARG A 118 4.01 10.02 19.48
N LYS A 119 3.63 10.20 20.76
CA LYS A 119 3.58 9.08 21.72
C LYS A 119 2.47 8.06 21.44
N LYS A 120 1.38 8.49 20.79
CA LYS A 120 0.21 7.67 20.43
C LYS A 120 0.14 7.35 18.93
N TRP A 121 1.15 7.74 18.14
CA TRP A 121 1.17 7.54 16.68
C TRP A 121 0.01 8.21 15.93
N VAL A 122 -0.47 9.35 16.44
CA VAL A 122 -1.72 9.98 16.01
C VAL A 122 -1.51 11.46 15.71
N ILE A 123 -2.28 11.97 14.76
CA ILE A 123 -2.43 13.39 14.43
C ILE A 123 -3.85 13.83 14.74
N HIS A 124 -3.98 15.08 15.19
CA HIS A 124 -5.26 15.74 15.39
C HIS A 124 -5.42 16.82 14.33
N ILE A 125 -6.54 16.75 13.61
CA ILE A 125 -6.85 17.61 12.48
C ILE A 125 -8.01 18.50 12.89
N GLU A 126 -7.95 19.76 12.48
CA GLU A 126 -9.01 20.74 12.66
C GLU A 126 -10.31 20.24 12.01
N ARG A 127 -11.45 20.51 12.65
CA ARG A 127 -12.80 20.07 12.24
C ARG A 127 -13.07 18.57 12.34
N ILE A 128 -12.06 17.73 12.57
CA ILE A 128 -12.24 16.30 12.80
C ILE A 128 -12.42 16.05 14.30
N GLN A 129 -13.65 16.23 14.74
CA GLN A 129 -14.04 16.13 16.14
C GLN A 129 -15.19 15.15 16.31
N ARG A 130 -15.41 14.73 17.55
CA ARG A 130 -16.58 13.98 17.99
C ARG A 130 -17.13 14.64 19.23
N ASP A 131 -18.45 14.60 19.38
CA ASP A 131 -19.11 15.15 20.55
C ASP A 131 -19.14 14.12 21.67
N LYS A 132 -18.95 14.58 22.91
CA LYS A 132 -19.17 13.79 24.11
C LYS A 132 -20.61 13.97 24.58
N ALA A 133 -21.06 13.08 25.47
CA ALA A 133 -22.37 13.18 26.10
C ALA A 133 -22.59 14.50 26.89
N ASN A 134 -21.51 15.14 27.34
CA ASN A 134 -21.55 16.43 28.02
C ASN A 134 -21.57 17.64 27.05
N GLY A 135 -21.72 17.42 25.75
CA GLY A 135 -21.74 18.48 24.73
C GLY A 135 -20.37 19.06 24.34
N ALA A 136 -19.28 18.67 25.02
CA ALA A 136 -17.95 19.12 24.66
C ALA A 136 -17.38 18.34 23.47
N THR A 137 -16.71 19.02 22.53
CA THR A 137 -16.11 18.38 21.37
C THR A 137 -14.68 17.90 21.67
N VAL A 138 -14.29 16.76 21.10
CA VAL A 138 -12.92 16.22 21.22
C VAL A 138 -12.39 15.83 19.85
N SER A 139 -11.16 16.25 19.57
CA SER A 139 -10.48 15.88 18.33
C SER A 139 -10.27 14.36 18.21
N VAL A 140 -10.68 13.79 17.09
CA VAL A 140 -10.45 12.37 16.79
C VAL A 140 -9.00 12.18 16.37
N GLY A 141 -8.41 11.07 16.80
CA GLY A 141 -7.06 10.71 16.43
C GLY A 141 -6.99 9.96 15.11
N ILE A 142 -6.25 10.48 14.13
CA ILE A 142 -6.04 9.82 12.83
C ILE A 142 -4.56 9.44 12.67
N HIS A 143 -4.28 8.32 12.00
CA HIS A 143 -2.92 7.92 11.66
C HIS A 143 -2.44 8.67 10.40
N PRO A 144 -1.22 9.22 10.35
CA PRO A 144 -0.75 10.05 9.22
C PRO A 144 -0.71 9.31 7.87
N SER A 145 -0.59 7.99 7.85
CA SER A 145 -0.63 7.22 6.59
C SER A 145 -2.01 7.18 5.92
N LYS A 146 -3.09 7.52 6.64
CA LYS A 146 -4.47 7.58 6.13
C LYS A 146 -4.82 8.96 5.56
N VAL A 147 -3.85 9.86 5.50
CA VAL A 147 -4.02 11.28 5.22
C VAL A 147 -3.07 11.68 4.11
N GLU A 148 -3.47 12.65 3.29
CA GLU A 148 -2.65 13.23 2.23
C GLU A 148 -2.43 14.72 2.51
N ILE A 149 -1.19 15.19 2.36
CA ILE A 149 -0.86 16.60 2.57
C ILE A 149 -1.20 17.40 1.32
N VAL A 150 -2.00 18.45 1.48
CA VAL A 150 -2.47 19.32 0.39
C VAL A 150 -1.64 20.60 0.32
N LYS A 151 -1.36 21.24 1.48
CA LYS A 151 -0.43 22.38 1.56
C LYS A 151 0.59 22.16 2.66
N LEU A 152 1.83 22.56 2.37
CA LEU A 152 2.96 22.42 3.29
C LEU A 152 3.25 23.75 3.97
N LYS A 153 3.48 23.71 5.29
CA LYS A 153 4.15 24.80 5.99
C LYS A 153 5.65 24.75 5.67
N LEU A 154 6.15 25.76 4.96
CA LEU A 154 7.53 25.83 4.51
C LEU A 154 8.40 26.63 5.49
N ASP A 155 9.35 25.93 6.11
CA ASP A 155 10.44 26.51 6.90
C ASP A 155 11.79 26.25 6.21
N LYS A 156 12.86 26.92 6.65
CA LYS A 156 14.24 26.71 6.14
C LYS A 156 14.63 25.23 6.13
N ASP A 157 14.43 24.53 7.25
CA ASP A 157 14.74 23.10 7.38
C ASP A 157 13.86 22.21 6.51
N ARG A 158 12.61 22.62 6.26
CA ARG A 158 11.69 21.81 5.46
C ARG A 158 12.06 21.87 3.98
N LYS A 159 12.50 23.03 3.50
CA LYS A 159 13.08 23.20 2.16
C LYS A 159 14.34 22.35 2.00
N ALA A 160 15.25 22.37 2.98
CA ALA A 160 16.44 21.51 2.97
C ALA A 160 16.10 20.00 2.92
N ILE A 161 15.04 19.56 3.61
CA ILE A 161 14.58 18.16 3.53
C ILE A 161 14.03 17.84 2.14
N LEU A 162 13.27 18.76 1.53
CA LEU A 162 12.70 18.59 0.20
C LEU A 162 13.80 18.46 -0.86
N GLU A 163 14.76 19.37 -0.87
CA GLU A 163 15.91 19.37 -1.80
C GLU A 163 16.80 18.13 -1.65
N ARG A 164 16.98 17.65 -0.41
CA ARG A 164 17.73 16.40 -0.17
C ARG A 164 16.96 15.15 -0.63
N LYS A 165 15.62 15.17 -0.57
CA LYS A 165 14.77 14.05 -0.93
C LYS A 165 14.36 14.04 -2.40
N ASP A 166 14.64 15.10 -3.15
CA ASP A 166 14.30 15.18 -4.56
C ASP A 166 14.93 13.99 -5.31
N ARG A 167 14.06 13.18 -5.92
CA ARG A 167 14.47 11.95 -6.60
C ARG A 167 15.31 12.23 -7.85
N LYS A 168 15.14 13.38 -8.51
CA LYS A 168 15.95 13.77 -9.68
C LYS A 168 17.43 13.85 -9.29
N ARG A 169 17.70 14.59 -8.23
CA ARG A 169 19.05 14.73 -7.66
C ARG A 169 19.61 13.40 -7.13
N LEU A 170 18.77 12.53 -6.57
CA LEU A 170 19.21 11.21 -6.13
C LEU A 170 19.58 10.29 -7.29
N THR A 171 18.85 10.36 -8.41
CA THR A 171 19.16 9.54 -9.60
C THR A 171 20.46 9.97 -10.27
N GLU A 172 20.76 11.26 -10.33
CA GLU A 172 22.03 11.78 -10.87
C GLU A 172 23.23 11.33 -10.03
N LYS A 173 23.13 11.44 -8.69
CA LYS A 173 24.17 10.99 -7.77
C LYS A 173 24.35 9.48 -7.69
N GLY A 174 23.35 8.71 -8.10
CA GLY A 174 23.40 7.24 -8.11
C GLY A 174 24.11 6.67 -9.34
N LYS A 175 24.10 7.40 -10.46
CA LYS A 175 24.74 6.97 -11.71
C LYS A 175 26.26 7.17 -11.72
N GLY A 176 26.78 8.13 -10.95
CA GLY A 176 28.23 8.41 -10.88
C GLY A 176 29.01 7.62 -9.82
N LYS A 177 28.53 6.45 -9.38
CA LYS A 177 29.19 5.65 -8.32
C LYS A 177 29.97 4.44 -8.80
N HIS A 178 29.95 4.15 -10.09
CA HIS A 178 30.84 3.18 -10.70
C HIS A 178 31.35 3.77 -12.01
N THR A 179 32.46 4.49 -11.95
CA THR A 179 33.34 4.74 -13.08
C THR A 179 34.18 3.48 -13.30
N GLU A 180 34.32 3.04 -14.56
CA GLU A 180 35.00 1.79 -14.93
C GLU A 180 36.46 1.75 -14.43
N GLU A 181 37.07 2.91 -14.24
CA GLU A 181 38.43 3.11 -13.71
C GLU A 181 38.59 2.64 -12.25
N ASP A 182 37.58 2.79 -11.39
CA ASP A 182 37.64 2.36 -9.98
C ASP A 182 37.49 0.84 -9.83
N VAL A 183 36.85 0.18 -10.79
CA VAL A 183 36.67 -1.27 -10.82
C VAL A 183 37.93 -1.96 -11.34
N ALA A 184 38.63 -1.36 -12.31
CA ALA A 184 39.88 -1.88 -12.85
C ALA A 184 41.04 -1.85 -11.83
N MET A 185 41.10 -0.80 -10.99
CA MET A 185 42.12 -0.67 -9.93
C MET A 185 41.92 -1.65 -8.76
N ALA A 186 40.69 -2.12 -8.50
CA ALA A 186 40.41 -3.07 -7.43
C ALA A 186 40.65 -4.54 -7.81
N THR A 187 40.87 -4.83 -9.09
CA THR A 187 41.15 -6.18 -9.61
C THR A 187 42.62 -6.41 -9.97
N ALA A 188 43.47 -5.40 -9.76
CA ALA A 188 44.89 -5.44 -10.12
C ALA A 188 45.85 -5.71 -8.92
N ASP A 189 45.31 -6.05 -7.75
CA ASP A 189 46.05 -6.53 -6.57
C ASP A 189 45.69 -8.00 -6.24
#